data_AF-A0A822CIE6-F1
#
_entry.id   AF-A0A822CIE6-F1
#
_cell.length_a   1.000
_cell.length_b   1.000
_cell.length_c   1.000
_cell.angle_alpha   90.00
_cell.angle_beta   90.00
_cell.angle_gamma   90.00
#
_symmetry.space_group_name_H-M   'P 1'
#
loop_
_entity.id
_entity.type
_entity.pdbx_description
1 polymer ?
#
loop_
_entity_poly.entity_id
_entity_poly.type
_entity_poly.pdbx_seq_one_letter_code
_entity_poly.pdbx_strand_id
1 'polypeptide(L)'
;NFRPSFATPLGIFGGIIYTALYFFPFRGREPFTLRNRKSDHATLKKAKDCTPIQYPKPDNKISFDLLSSVALTNTNHDHDQPSHLTLKNDS
;
A
#
# COMPACT_ATOMS: atom_id res chain seq x y z
N ASN A 1 2.90 14.68 -10.58
CA ASN A 1 1.58 15.00 -9.96
C ASN A 1 0.59 13.86 -9.91
N PHE A 2 0.71 12.81 -10.75
CA PHE A 2 -0.26 11.72 -10.81
C PHE A 2 -0.51 10.98 -9.49
N ARG A 3 0.45 10.28 -8.87
CA ARG A 3 0.19 9.57 -7.59
C ARG A 3 -0.22 10.51 -6.45
N PRO A 4 0.45 11.67 -6.23
CA PRO A 4 0.05 12.58 -5.15
C PRO A 4 -1.35 13.18 -5.28
N SER A 5 -1.96 13.23 -6.48
CA SER A 5 -3.33 13.74 -6.64
C SER A 5 -4.37 12.85 -5.95
N PHE A 6 -4.07 11.55 -5.79
CA PHE A 6 -4.90 10.58 -5.05
C PHE A 6 -4.79 10.73 -3.52
N ALA A 7 -3.78 11.45 -3.02
CA ALA A 7 -3.54 11.67 -1.59
C ALA A 7 -4.26 12.91 -1.03
N THR A 8 -5.22 13.46 -1.79
CA THR A 8 -6.08 14.57 -1.37
C THR A 8 -7.30 14.06 -0.59
N PRO A 9 -8.06 14.92 0.11
CA PRO A 9 -9.29 14.51 0.80
C PRO A 9 -10.35 13.85 -0.10
N LEU A 10 -10.27 14.08 -1.41
CA LEU A 10 -11.17 13.51 -2.42
C LEU A 10 -10.74 12.09 -2.87
N GLY A 11 -9.59 11.60 -2.38
CA GLY A 11 -9.10 10.25 -2.62
C GLY A 11 -9.04 9.86 -4.10
N ILE A 12 -9.58 8.67 -4.40
CA ILE A 12 -9.62 8.10 -5.77
C ILE A 12 -10.32 9.04 -6.75
N PHE A 13 -11.45 9.62 -6.36
CA PHE A 13 -12.20 10.52 -7.24
C PHE A 13 -11.42 11.79 -7.57
N GLY A 14 -10.71 12.36 -6.59
CA GLY A 14 -9.82 13.50 -6.80
C GLY A 14 -8.70 13.19 -7.80
N GLY A 15 -8.08 12.01 -7.68
CA GLY A 15 -7.04 11.56 -8.59
C GLY A 15 -7.54 11.34 -10.03
N ILE A 16 -8.73 10.77 -10.19
CA ILE A 16 -9.39 10.58 -11.50
C ILE A 16 -9.68 11.94 -12.15
N ILE A 17 -10.32 12.86 -11.41
CA ILE A 17 -10.65 14.20 -11.92
C ILE A 17 -9.38 14.96 -12.30
N TYR A 18 -8.35 14.93 -11.45
CA TYR A 18 -7.06 15.56 -11.75
C TYR A 18 -6.45 15.01 -13.04
N THR A 19 -6.50 13.69 -13.20
CA THR A 19 -5.95 13.03 -14.39
C THR A 19 -6.68 13.48 -15.65
N ALA A 20 -8.01 13.46 -15.63
CA ALA A 20 -8.84 13.84 -16.77
C ALA A 20 -8.65 15.32 -17.16
N LEU A 21 -8.56 16.22 -16.17
CA LEU A 21 -8.52 17.66 -16.42
C LEU A 21 -7.12 18.22 -16.64
N TYR A 22 -6.11 17.70 -15.95
CA TYR A 22 -4.75 18.24 -15.99
C TYR A 22 -3.79 17.30 -16.74
N PHE A 23 -3.77 16.02 -16.41
CA PHE A 23 -2.79 15.12 -16.98
C PHE A 23 -3.04 14.81 -18.46
N PHE A 24 -4.29 14.56 -18.87
CA PHE A 24 -4.63 14.28 -20.27
C PHE A 24 -4.37 15.48 -21.21
N PRO A 25 -4.85 16.71 -20.91
CA PRO A 25 -4.67 17.84 -21.82
C PRO A 25 -3.24 18.38 -21.80
N PHE A 26 -2.61 18.47 -20.63
CA PHE A 26 -1.29 19.10 -20.47
C PHE A 26 -0.14 18.10 -20.47
N ARG A 27 -0.42 16.79 -20.56
CA ARG A 27 0.57 15.70 -20.56
C ARG A 27 1.56 15.78 -19.38
N GLY A 28 1.08 16.23 -18.23
CA GLY A 28 1.91 16.40 -17.02
C GLY A 28 2.90 17.56 -17.08
N ARG A 29 2.72 18.53 -17.99
CA ARG A 29 3.54 19.76 -18.08
C ARG A 29 3.00 20.87 -17.18
N GLU A 30 2.74 20.57 -15.92
CA GLU A 30 2.27 21.58 -14.96
C GLU A 30 3.47 22.33 -14.34
N PRO A 31 3.39 23.65 -14.12
CA PRO A 31 4.48 24.44 -13.53
C PRO A 31 4.56 24.29 -12.00
N PHE A 32 4.14 23.14 -11.46
CA PHE A 32 4.18 22.84 -10.03
C PHE A 32 4.31 21.33 -9.79
N THR A 33 4.73 20.96 -8.58
CA THR A 33 4.84 19.56 -8.15
C THR A 33 4.15 19.34 -6.81
N LEU A 34 3.10 18.53 -6.82
CA LEU A 34 2.42 18.02 -5.64
C LEU A 34 3.35 17.10 -4.85
N ARG A 35 3.30 17.21 -3.52
CA ARG A 35 4.13 16.40 -2.60
C ARG A 35 3.25 15.59 -1.66
N ASN A 36 3.73 14.38 -1.33
CA ASN A 36 3.16 13.60 -0.24
C ASN A 36 3.45 14.30 1.09
N ARG A 37 2.48 14.31 2.00
CA ARG A 37 2.55 15.10 3.24
C ARG A 37 3.27 14.38 4.38
N LYS A 38 3.35 13.04 4.34
CA LYS A 38 3.88 12.18 5.41
C LYS A 38 4.57 10.97 4.81
N SER A 39 5.51 10.38 5.55
CA SER A 39 6.07 9.05 5.27
C SER A 39 5.01 7.97 5.50
N ASP A 40 5.07 6.88 4.74
CA ASP A 40 4.06 5.80 4.79
C ASP A 40 3.92 5.20 6.20
N HIS A 41 5.03 4.95 6.91
CA HIS A 41 5.01 4.43 8.29
C HIS A 41 4.29 5.35 9.28
N ALA A 42 4.18 6.66 8.98
CA ALA A 42 3.52 7.66 9.82
C ALA A 42 2.05 7.91 9.44
N THR A 43 1.50 7.13 8.50
CA THR A 43 0.11 7.26 8.04
C THR A 43 -0.89 6.40 8.81
N LEU A 44 -0.41 5.46 9.62
CA LEU A 44 -1.26 4.58 10.42
C LEU A 44 -2.00 5.35 11.52
N LYS A 45 -3.25 4.94 11.77
CA LYS A 45 -4.03 5.37 12.93
C LYS A 45 -3.85 4.36 14.07
N LYS A 46 -4.13 4.78 15.30
CA LYS A 46 -4.12 3.85 16.45
C LYS A 46 -5.25 2.85 16.28
N ALA A 47 -5.02 1.59 16.67
CA ALA A 47 -6.01 0.52 16.52
C ALA A 47 -7.36 0.85 17.18
N LYS A 48 -7.35 1.54 18.33
CA LYS A 48 -8.55 1.99 19.05
C LYS A 48 -9.41 3.02 18.29
N ASP A 49 -8.83 3.70 17.30
CA ASP A 49 -9.51 4.74 16.50
C ASP A 49 -10.03 4.16 15.16
N CYS A 50 -9.93 2.84 14.97
CA CYS A 50 -10.28 2.13 13.74
C CYS A 50 -11.24 0.97 14.00
N THR A 51 -12.08 0.66 13.02
CA THR A 51 -12.91 -0.55 13.03
C THR A 51 -12.14 -1.71 12.38
N PRO A 52 -12.00 -2.87 13.05
CA PRO A 52 -11.42 -4.06 12.43
C PRO A 52 -12.16 -4.47 11.16
N ILE A 53 -11.43 -4.88 10.12
CA ILE A 53 -12.00 -5.35 8.86
C ILE A 53 -12.28 -6.84 8.96
N GLN A 54 -13.52 -7.26 8.75
CA GLN A 54 -13.89 -8.68 8.71
C GLN A 54 -13.69 -9.23 7.30
N TYR A 55 -12.55 -9.86 7.05
CA TYR A 55 -12.27 -10.53 5.78
C TYR A 55 -13.01 -11.88 5.70
N PRO A 56 -13.58 -12.23 4.54
CA PRO A 56 -14.17 -13.55 4.33
C PRO A 56 -13.10 -14.64 4.39
N LYS A 57 -13.50 -15.85 4.80
CA LYS A 57 -12.62 -17.01 4.75
C LYS A 57 -12.31 -17.36 3.28
N PRO A 58 -11.09 -17.85 2.97
CA PRO A 58 -10.75 -18.28 1.62
C PRO A 58 -11.63 -19.45 1.17
N ASP A 59 -11.99 -19.45 -0.12
CA ASP A 59 -12.84 -20.46 -0.77
C ASP A 59 -12.06 -21.58 -1.47
N ASN A 60 -10.73 -21.48 -1.51
CA ASN A 60 -9.79 -22.38 -2.18
C ASN A 60 -10.03 -22.56 -3.68
N LYS A 61 -10.67 -21.57 -4.32
CA LYS A 61 -10.90 -21.54 -5.78
C LYS A 61 -10.42 -20.23 -6.39
N ILE A 62 -10.85 -19.12 -5.80
CA ILE A 62 -10.47 -17.76 -6.20
C ILE A 62 -9.60 -17.11 -5.12
N SER A 63 -9.83 -17.48 -3.86
CA SER A 63 -9.15 -16.96 -2.68
C SER A 63 -8.56 -18.11 -1.87
N PHE A 64 -7.34 -17.93 -1.38
CA PHE A 64 -6.55 -18.96 -0.72
C PHE A 64 -5.97 -18.42 0.58
N ASP A 65 -5.59 -19.32 1.47
CA ASP A 65 -4.84 -18.94 2.65
C ASP A 65 -3.39 -18.54 2.29
N LEU A 66 -2.72 -17.88 3.24
CA LEU A 66 -1.37 -17.38 3.03
C LEU A 66 -0.34 -18.51 2.90
N LEU A 67 -0.49 -19.62 3.62
CA LEU A 67 0.50 -20.72 3.60
C LEU A 67 0.49 -21.42 2.25
N SER A 68 -0.69 -21.71 1.70
CA SER A 68 -0.84 -22.23 0.34
C SER A 68 -0.24 -21.26 -0.69
N SER A 69 -0.46 -19.95 -0.51
CA SER A 69 0.11 -18.93 -1.40
C SER A 69 1.64 -18.87 -1.32
N VAL A 70 2.21 -18.93 -0.11
CA VAL A 70 3.67 -18.92 0.12
C VAL A 70 4.32 -20.19 -0.44
N ALA A 71 3.71 -21.36 -0.28
CA ALA A 71 4.21 -22.62 -0.83
C ALA A 71 4.42 -22.54 -2.35
N LEU A 72 3.50 -21.88 -3.07
CA LEU A 72 3.59 -21.70 -4.53
C LEU A 72 4.69 -20.73 -4.98
N THR A 73 5.22 -19.90 -4.08
CA THR A 73 6.36 -19.04 -4.41
C THR A 73 7.67 -19.82 -4.46
N ASN A 74 7.72 -21.04 -3.91
CA ASN A 74 8.93 -21.82 -3.69
C ASN A 74 10.02 -21.05 -2.90
N THR A 75 9.62 -20.04 -2.12
CA THR A 75 10.53 -19.25 -1.29
C THR A 75 11.02 -20.12 -0.13
N ASN A 76 12.33 -20.28 -0.02
CA ASN A 76 12.97 -21.04 1.05
C ASN A 76 14.34 -20.40 1.38
N HIS A 77 14.82 -20.68 2.58
CA HIS A 77 16.04 -20.15 3.16
C HIS A 77 16.67 -21.28 3.99
N ASP A 78 18.00 -21.33 4.12
CA ASP A 78 18.63 -22.22 5.11
C ASP A 78 18.08 -21.91 6.51
N HIS A 79 17.76 -22.95 7.26
CA HIS A 79 17.13 -22.84 8.58
C HIS A 79 18.16 -22.47 9.66
N ASP A 80 19.44 -22.74 9.44
CA ASP A 80 20.53 -22.47 10.40
C ASP A 80 21.27 -21.14 10.11
N GLN A 81 20.59 -20.19 9.47
CA GLN A 81 21.11 -18.84 9.25
C GLN A 81 20.43 -17.83 10.20
N PRO A 82 21.12 -16.74 10.58
CA PRO A 82 20.50 -15.69 11.39
C PRO A 82 19.34 -15.01 10.64
N SER A 83 18.34 -14.53 11.38
CA SER A 83 17.21 -13.78 10.79
C SER A 83 17.71 -12.53 10.05
N HIS A 84 17.41 -12.44 8.75
CA HIS A 84 17.74 -11.28 7.94
C HIS A 84 16.79 -10.09 8.18
N LEU A 85 15.66 -10.31 8.86
CA LEU A 85 14.81 -9.26 9.39
C LEU A 85 15.27 -8.96 10.81
N THR A 86 16.05 -7.87 10.96
CA THR A 86 16.62 -7.42 12.22
C THR A 86 15.79 -6.29 12.82
N LEU A 87 15.66 -6.27 14.14
CA LEU A 87 15.05 -5.13 14.83
C LEU A 87 16.13 -4.20 15.36
N LYS A 88 15.81 -2.90 15.38
CA LYS A 88 16.69 -1.91 16.00
C LYS A 88 16.68 -2.01 17.53
N ASN A 89 15.57 -2.45 18.09
CA ASN A 89 15.38 -2.64 19.52
C ASN A 89 14.52 -3.89 19.75
N ASP A 90 15.13 -4.93 20.32
CA ASP A 90 14.52 -6.23 20.65
C ASP A 90 14.14 -6.36 22.14
N SER A 91 14.36 -5.30 22.93
CA SER A 91 14.05 -5.28 24.37
C SER A 91 12.57 -5.10 24.66
#